data_AF-A9L6H5-F1
#
_entry.id   AF-A9L6H5-F1
#
_cell.length_a   1.000
_cell.length_b   1.000
_cell.length_c   1.000
_cell.angle_alpha   90.00
_cell.angle_beta   90.00
_cell.angle_gamma   90.00
#
_symmetry.space_group_name_H-M   'P 1'
#
loop_
_entity.id
_entity.type
_entity.pdbx_description
1 polymer ?
#
loop_
_entity_poly.entity_id
_entity_poly.type
_entity_poly.pdbx_seq_one_letter_code
_entity_poly.pdbx_strand_id
1 'polypeptide(L)'
;MLFMVGIESPADEMQAFGIVIPVFEKLGYGCFSAADSQEEILFKAKEAILLMAEEVINDGHLVDSLNEGYRDYQALHPKFDQWLALEVPIEALKAKQKRLNITLSESQIVRIDSFVAFHREFKDRSDFLAKAADKLMNSADSVRSCSKVGD
;
A
#
# COMPACT_ATOMS: atom_id res chain seq x y z
N MET A 1 2.01 -4.40 9.15
CA MET A 1 1.57 -2.98 9.26
C MET A 1 0.27 -2.85 10.07
N LEU A 2 0.00 -1.68 10.68
CA LEU A 2 -1.20 -1.40 11.48
C LEU A 2 -2.21 -0.57 10.68
N PHE A 3 -3.48 -0.97 10.69
CA PHE A 3 -4.57 -0.35 9.94
C PHE A 3 -5.69 0.11 10.86
N MET A 4 -6.20 1.31 10.63
CA MET A 4 -7.40 1.81 11.29
C MET A 4 -8.63 1.33 10.52
N VAL A 5 -9.51 0.61 11.20
CA VAL A 5 -10.72 0.00 10.65
C VAL A 5 -11.93 0.66 11.30
N GLY A 6 -12.82 1.21 10.48
CA GLY A 6 -14.11 1.75 10.91
C GLY A 6 -15.19 0.70 10.78
N ILE A 7 -16.10 0.64 11.76
CA ILE A 7 -17.21 -0.30 11.83
C ILE A 7 -18.52 0.50 11.97
N GLU A 8 -19.49 0.16 11.15
CA GLU A 8 -20.88 0.66 11.21
C GLU A 8 -21.73 -0.46 11.82
N SER A 9 -22.35 -0.18 12.97
CA SER A 9 -23.22 -1.14 13.63
C SER A 9 -24.52 -1.31 12.84
N PRO A 10 -25.07 -2.53 12.75
CA PRO A 10 -26.33 -2.75 12.05
C PRO A 10 -27.49 -2.04 12.74
N ALA A 11 -28.42 -1.47 11.96
CA ALA A 11 -29.60 -0.81 12.52
C ALA A 11 -30.69 -1.81 12.98
N ASP A 12 -30.67 -3.03 12.44
CA ASP A 12 -31.60 -4.13 12.74
C ASP A 12 -30.94 -5.51 12.53
N GLU A 13 -31.62 -6.58 12.93
CA GLU A 13 -31.09 -7.96 12.85
C GLU A 13 -30.90 -8.50 11.42
N MET A 14 -31.41 -7.81 10.40
CA MET A 14 -31.24 -8.20 8.99
C MET A 14 -30.11 -7.44 8.30
N GLN A 15 -29.44 -6.52 8.98
CA GLN A 15 -28.29 -5.78 8.48
C GLN A 15 -26.99 -6.38 9.00
N ALA A 16 -25.99 -6.46 8.12
CA ALA A 16 -24.62 -6.82 8.48
C ALA A 16 -23.87 -5.62 9.06
N PHE A 17 -22.78 -5.88 9.78
CA PHE A 17 -21.82 -4.85 10.16
C PHE A 17 -21.12 -4.30 8.91
N GLY A 18 -21.11 -2.99 8.75
CA GLY A 18 -20.33 -2.33 7.70
C GLY A 18 -18.88 -2.14 8.14
N ILE A 19 -17.91 -2.35 7.25
CA ILE A 19 -16.49 -2.22 7.54
C ILE A 19 -15.84 -1.32 6.50
N VAL A 20 -15.02 -0.36 6.94
CA VAL A 20 -14.21 0.50 6.05
C VAL A 20 -12.75 0.51 6.48
N ILE A 21 -11.85 0.56 5.49
CA ILE A 21 -10.41 0.74 5.70
C ILE A 21 -9.95 1.97 4.90
N PRO A 22 -10.00 3.19 5.49
CA PRO A 22 -9.87 4.44 4.75
C PRO A 22 -8.50 4.71 4.11
N VAL A 23 -7.42 4.06 4.57
CA VAL A 23 -6.07 4.38 4.08
C VAL A 23 -5.95 4.20 2.56
N PHE A 24 -6.73 3.28 1.98
CA PHE A 24 -6.72 3.00 0.55
C PHE A 24 -7.32 4.13 -0.31
N GLU A 25 -8.15 5.01 0.27
CA GLU A 25 -8.77 6.14 -0.45
C GLU A 25 -7.75 7.16 -0.92
N LYS A 26 -6.63 7.30 -0.20
CA LYS A 26 -5.51 8.18 -0.59
C LYS A 26 -4.86 7.75 -1.90
N LEU A 27 -4.97 6.47 -2.23
CA LEU A 27 -4.47 5.88 -3.46
C LEU A 27 -5.57 5.79 -4.53
N GLY A 28 -6.77 6.29 -4.25
CA GLY A 28 -7.90 6.29 -5.17
C GLY A 28 -8.80 5.05 -5.10
N TYR A 29 -8.65 4.21 -4.06
CA TYR A 29 -9.43 2.98 -3.90
C TYR A 29 -10.46 3.08 -2.78
N GLY A 30 -11.63 2.46 -2.97
CA GLY A 30 -12.56 2.18 -1.88
C GLY A 30 -12.30 0.80 -1.30
N CYS A 31 -12.06 0.70 0.01
CA CYS A 31 -11.89 -0.58 0.69
C CYS A 31 -12.99 -0.76 1.74
N PHE A 32 -14.01 -1.53 1.35
CA PHE A 32 -15.18 -1.82 2.17
C PHE A 32 -15.34 -3.32 2.31
N SER A 33 -15.91 -3.74 3.43
CA SER A 33 -16.27 -5.13 3.70
C SER A 33 -17.53 -5.17 4.55
N ALA A 34 -18.06 -6.37 4.79
CA ALA A 34 -19.19 -6.58 5.69
C ALA A 34 -19.03 -7.90 6.44
N ALA A 35 -19.62 -7.97 7.63
CA ALA A 35 -19.64 -9.17 8.47
C ALA A 35 -21.04 -9.41 9.03
N ASP A 36 -21.51 -10.65 8.99
CA ASP A 36 -22.85 -11.00 9.50
C ASP A 36 -22.87 -11.11 11.03
N SER A 37 -21.70 -11.29 11.66
CA SER A 37 -21.52 -11.43 13.10
C SER A 37 -20.34 -10.59 13.60
N GLN A 38 -20.36 -10.26 14.90
CA GLN A 38 -19.30 -9.45 15.51
C GLN A 38 -17.95 -10.19 15.51
N GLU A 39 -17.98 -11.52 15.64
CA GLU A 39 -16.81 -12.39 15.63
C GLU A 39 -16.11 -12.42 14.26
N GLU A 40 -16.85 -12.18 13.17
CA GLU A 40 -16.32 -12.19 11.81
C GLU A 40 -15.64 -10.88 11.41
N ILE A 41 -15.89 -9.77 12.10
CA ILE A 41 -15.41 -8.42 11.73
C ILE A 41 -13.91 -8.40 11.49
N LEU A 42 -13.12 -8.94 12.43
CA LEU A 42 -11.66 -8.92 12.34
C LEU A 42 -11.15 -9.77 11.17
N PHE A 43 -11.82 -10.90 10.90
CA PHE A 43 -11.48 -11.77 9.78
C PHE A 43 -11.78 -11.08 8.45
N LYS A 44 -12.97 -10.51 8.30
CA LYS A 44 -13.43 -9.80 7.09
C LYS A 44 -12.63 -8.53 6.81
N ALA A 45 -12.25 -7.79 7.85
CA ALA A 45 -11.37 -6.63 7.73
C ALA A 45 -9.97 -7.03 7.27
N LYS A 46 -9.39 -8.09 7.87
CA LYS A 46 -8.08 -8.61 7.46
C LYS A 46 -8.06 -9.09 6.02
N GLU A 47 -9.10 -9.81 5.59
CA GLU A 47 -9.27 -10.28 4.22
C GLU A 47 -9.32 -9.10 3.24
N ALA A 48 -10.14 -8.10 3.53
CA ALA A 48 -10.25 -6.89 2.70
C ALA A 48 -8.92 -6.12 2.59
N ILE A 49 -8.18 -5.97 3.70
CA ILE A 49 -6.87 -5.33 3.71
C ILE A 49 -5.88 -6.09 2.83
N LEU A 50 -5.82 -7.41 2.94
CA LEU A 50 -4.88 -8.22 2.17
C LEU A 50 -5.21 -8.18 0.67
N LEU A 51 -6.49 -8.31 0.31
CA LEU A 51 -6.94 -8.25 -1.07
C LEU A 51 -6.64 -6.88 -1.69
N MET A 52 -7.00 -5.80 -1.00
CA MET A 52 -6.77 -4.45 -1.51
C MET A 52 -5.28 -4.10 -1.57
N ALA A 53 -4.48 -4.55 -0.59
CA ALA A 53 -3.03 -4.38 -0.65
C ALA A 53 -2.40 -5.12 -1.84
N GLU A 54 -2.92 -6.29 -2.22
CA GLU A 54 -2.47 -6.98 -3.44
C GLU A 54 -2.79 -6.16 -4.70
N GLU A 55 -3.99 -5.58 -4.80
CA GLU A 55 -4.37 -4.70 -5.92
C GLU A 55 -3.46 -3.45 -6.00
N VAL A 56 -3.24 -2.78 -4.86
CA VAL A 56 -2.33 -1.63 -4.75
C VAL A 56 -0.92 -1.99 -5.27
N ILE A 57 -0.40 -3.16 -4.89
CA ILE A 57 0.90 -3.64 -5.36
C ILE A 57 0.87 -3.94 -6.87
N ASN A 58 -0.21 -4.54 -7.37
CA ASN A 58 -0.36 -4.89 -8.78
C ASN A 58 -0.45 -3.65 -9.68
N ASP A 59 -1.03 -2.56 -9.18
CA ASP A 59 -1.10 -1.26 -9.86
C ASP A 59 0.21 -0.46 -9.76
N GLY A 60 1.22 -1.00 -9.07
CA GLY A 60 2.57 -0.45 -9.00
C GLY A 60 2.77 0.59 -7.91
N HIS A 61 1.81 0.75 -6.99
CA HIS A 61 2.02 1.56 -5.79
C HIS A 61 2.99 0.87 -4.84
N LEU A 62 3.82 1.66 -4.16
CA LEU A 62 4.70 1.15 -3.12
C LEU A 62 3.87 0.75 -1.88
N VAL A 63 4.22 -0.38 -1.27
CA VAL A 63 3.63 -0.84 0.00
C VAL A 63 3.75 0.22 1.09
N ASP A 64 4.87 0.96 1.10
CA ASP A 64 5.13 2.06 2.03
C ASP A 64 4.09 3.21 1.94
N SER A 65 3.36 3.31 0.83
CA SER A 65 2.25 4.27 0.70
C SER A 65 1.12 3.99 1.72
N LEU A 66 1.06 2.78 2.27
CA LEU A 66 0.10 2.36 3.30
C LEU A 66 0.61 2.61 4.74
N ASN A 67 1.80 3.19 4.95
CA ASN A 67 2.36 3.45 6.30
C ASN A 67 1.50 4.41 7.13
N GLU A 68 0.58 5.13 6.49
CA GLU A 68 -0.42 5.96 7.15
C GLU A 68 -1.71 5.21 7.53
N GLY A 69 -1.65 3.87 7.52
CA GLY A 69 -2.75 2.96 7.86
C GLY A 69 -3.33 3.23 9.23
N TYR A 70 -2.48 3.59 10.19
CA TYR A 70 -2.87 3.95 11.55
C TYR A 70 -2.90 5.48 11.71
N ARG A 71 -4.04 6.08 11.38
CA ARG A 71 -4.38 7.49 11.63
C ARG A 71 -5.82 7.60 12.10
N ASP A 72 -6.16 8.76 12.66
CA ASP A 72 -7.54 9.08 12.97
C ASP A 72 -8.30 9.42 11.66
N TYR A 73 -9.32 8.61 11.37
CA TYR A 73 -10.21 8.77 10.22
C TYR A 73 -11.66 9.09 10.66
N GLN A 74 -11.94 9.18 11.97
CA GLN A 74 -13.31 9.26 12.50
C GLN A 74 -14.08 10.45 11.96
N ALA A 75 -13.44 11.62 11.91
CA ALA A 75 -14.07 12.86 11.43
C ALA A 75 -14.46 12.84 9.95
N LEU A 76 -13.76 12.04 9.13
CA LEU A 76 -14.04 11.91 7.69
C LEU A 76 -15.11 10.85 7.39
N HIS A 77 -15.34 9.92 8.34
CA HIS A 77 -16.24 8.78 8.18
C HIS A 77 -17.28 8.73 9.32
N PRO A 78 -18.16 9.74 9.45
CA PRO A 78 -19.09 9.88 10.58
C PRO A 78 -20.17 8.79 10.67
N LYS A 79 -20.33 7.97 9.62
CA LYS A 79 -21.26 6.82 9.62
C LYS A 79 -20.73 5.64 10.43
N PHE A 80 -19.42 5.56 10.67
CA PHE A 80 -18.79 4.45 11.36
C PHE A 80 -18.64 4.80 12.85
N ASP A 81 -19.40 4.11 13.69
CA ASP A 81 -19.53 4.38 15.12
C ASP A 81 -18.43 3.74 15.98
N GLN A 82 -17.74 2.72 15.45
CA GLN A 82 -16.71 1.97 16.15
C GLN A 82 -15.42 1.95 15.35
N TRP A 83 -14.29 1.96 16.05
CA TRP A 83 -12.98 2.02 15.44
C TRP A 83 -11.99 1.13 16.17
N LEU A 84 -11.21 0.37 15.41
CA LEU A 84 -10.16 -0.49 15.94
C LEU A 84 -8.89 -0.43 15.11
N ALA A 85 -7.77 -0.76 15.75
CA ALA A 85 -6.49 -0.93 15.09
C ALA A 85 -6.26 -2.42 14.82
N LEU A 86 -6.03 -2.78 13.56
CA LEU A 86 -5.80 -4.16 13.13
C LEU A 86 -4.40 -4.30 12.53
N GLU A 87 -3.60 -5.18 13.10
CA GLU A 87 -2.28 -5.51 12.56
C GLU A 87 -2.42 -6.58 11.46
N VAL A 88 -1.94 -6.25 10.27
CA VAL A 88 -1.97 -7.13 9.09
C VAL A 88 -0.57 -7.24 8.47
N PRO A 89 -0.06 -8.47 8.24
CA PRO A 89 1.27 -8.68 7.69
C PRO A 89 1.27 -8.58 6.15
N ILE A 90 1.02 -7.39 5.61
CA ILE A 90 0.99 -7.16 4.15
C ILE A 90 2.38 -7.25 3.52
N GLU A 91 3.44 -7.19 4.32
CA GLU A 91 4.84 -7.34 3.90
C GLU A 91 5.12 -8.74 3.34
N ALA A 92 4.25 -9.71 3.66
CA ALA A 92 4.30 -11.07 3.11
C ALA A 92 3.76 -11.14 1.67
N LEU A 93 3.05 -10.13 1.18
CA LEU A 93 2.53 -10.08 -0.18
C LEU A 93 3.71 -9.95 -1.16
N LYS A 94 3.88 -10.95 -2.01
CA LYS A 94 4.94 -10.95 -3.02
C LYS A 94 4.45 -10.26 -4.27
N ALA A 95 5.08 -9.14 -4.63
CA ALA A 95 4.97 -8.61 -5.98
C ALA A 95 5.41 -9.68 -6.98
N LYS A 96 4.60 -9.91 -8.02
CA LYS A 96 4.94 -10.86 -9.08
C LYS A 96 6.16 -10.34 -9.85
N GLN A 97 7.27 -11.08 -9.77
CA GLN A 97 8.47 -10.75 -10.54
C GLN A 97 8.20 -10.90 -12.04
N LYS A 98 8.39 -9.82 -12.79
CA LYS A 98 8.35 -9.83 -14.27
C LYS A 98 9.75 -9.64 -14.82
N ARG A 99 10.16 -10.50 -15.76
CA ARG A 99 11.41 -10.33 -16.52
C ARG A 99 11.17 -9.34 -17.65
N LEU A 100 12.04 -8.34 -17.76
CA LEU A 100 12.04 -7.35 -18.82
C LEU A 100 13.34 -7.45 -19.63
N ASN A 101 13.24 -7.25 -20.95
CA ASN A 101 14.40 -7.17 -21.83
C ASN A 101 14.62 -5.69 -22.19
N ILE A 102 15.80 -5.15 -21.88
CA ILE A 102 16.19 -3.76 -22.17
C ILE A 102 17.49 -3.71 -22.93
N THR A 103 17.69 -2.62 -23.68
CA THR A 103 18.93 -2.31 -24.39
C THR A 103 19.67 -1.21 -23.64
N LEU A 104 20.94 -1.46 -23.29
CA LEU A 104 21.85 -0.51 -22.66
C LEU A 104 23.17 -0.52 -23.45
N SER A 105 23.95 0.57 -23.37
CA SER A 105 25.30 0.55 -23.95
C SER A 105 26.21 -0.37 -23.15
N GLU A 106 27.21 -0.97 -23.80
CA GLU A 106 28.22 -1.79 -23.13
C GLU A 106 28.92 -1.03 -21.99
N SER A 107 29.27 0.25 -22.24
CA SER A 107 29.87 1.13 -21.23
C SER A 107 28.97 1.37 -20.02
N GLN A 108 27.65 1.40 -20.18
CA GLN A 108 26.71 1.52 -19.07
C GLN A 108 26.65 0.22 -18.26
N ILE A 109 26.60 -0.93 -18.93
CA ILE A 109 26.57 -2.24 -18.26
C ILE A 109 27.83 -2.42 -17.41
N VAL A 110 29.01 -2.14 -17.96
CA VAL A 110 30.29 -2.24 -17.22
C VAL A 110 30.30 -1.32 -15.99
N ARG A 111 29.77 -0.10 -16.11
CA ARG A 111 29.66 0.84 -14.98
C ARG A 111 28.71 0.33 -13.90
N ILE A 112 27.55 -0.22 -14.28
CA ILE A 112 26.58 -0.80 -13.34
C ILE A 112 27.21 -2.00 -12.62
N ASP A 113 27.87 -2.89 -13.36
CA ASP A 113 28.54 -4.06 -12.79
C ASP A 113 29.61 -3.70 -11.79
N SER A 114 30.47 -2.74 -12.16
CA SER A 114 31.52 -2.24 -11.29
C SER A 114 30.90 -1.65 -10.02
N PHE A 115 29.85 -0.82 -10.15
CA PHE A 115 29.19 -0.20 -9.01
C PHE A 115 28.58 -1.24 -8.07
N VAL A 116 27.78 -2.19 -8.59
CA VAL A 116 27.16 -3.25 -7.78
C VAL A 116 28.21 -4.14 -7.10
N ALA A 117 29.34 -4.41 -7.75
CA ALA A 117 30.41 -5.22 -7.17
C ALA A 117 31.06 -4.58 -5.93
N PHE A 118 31.12 -3.24 -5.86
CA PHE A 118 31.68 -2.51 -4.72
C PHE A 118 30.66 -2.17 -3.62
N HIS A 119 29.37 -2.16 -3.95
CA HIS A 119 28.29 -1.68 -3.07
C HIS A 119 27.42 -2.85 -2.55
N ARG A 120 27.69 -3.29 -1.32
CA ARG A 120 27.04 -4.47 -0.70
C ARG A 120 25.55 -4.31 -0.43
N GLU A 121 25.03 -3.08 -0.46
CA GLU A 121 23.61 -2.78 -0.33
C GLU A 121 22.78 -3.24 -1.54
N PHE A 122 23.42 -3.60 -2.66
CA PHE A 122 22.78 -4.14 -3.85
C PHE A 122 23.09 -5.62 -4.02
N LYS A 123 22.04 -6.42 -4.22
CA LYS A 123 22.18 -7.86 -4.43
C LYS A 123 22.67 -8.20 -5.83
N ASP A 124 22.13 -7.51 -6.84
CA ASP A 124 22.42 -7.70 -8.26
C ASP A 124 22.02 -6.46 -9.08
N ARG A 125 22.20 -6.53 -10.41
CA ARG A 125 21.82 -5.44 -11.34
C ARG A 125 20.34 -5.06 -11.23
N SER A 126 19.45 -6.06 -11.07
CA SER A 126 18.01 -5.83 -11.03
C SER A 126 17.63 -5.10 -9.74
N ASP A 127 18.19 -5.51 -8.60
CA ASP A 127 18.00 -4.86 -7.31
C ASP A 127 18.51 -3.40 -7.33
N PHE A 128 19.68 -3.15 -7.94
CA PHE A 128 20.19 -1.79 -8.13
C PHE A 128 19.25 -0.93 -8.97
N LEU A 129 18.82 -1.43 -10.14
CA LEU A 129 17.94 -0.69 -11.04
C LEU A 129 16.56 -0.43 -10.41
N ALA A 130 16.01 -1.39 -9.67
CA ALA A 130 14.74 -1.24 -8.95
C ALA A 130 14.84 -0.13 -7.88
N LYS A 131 15.82 -0.21 -6.97
CA LYS A 131 16.04 0.80 -5.93
C LYS A 131 16.31 2.19 -6.50
N ALA A 132 17.06 2.26 -7.61
CA ALA A 132 17.32 3.54 -8.29
C ALA A 132 16.04 4.15 -8.88
N ALA A 133 15.18 3.32 -9.49
CA ALA A 133 13.89 3.74 -10.01
C ALA A 133 12.96 4.22 -8.89
N ASP A 134 12.80 3.45 -7.81
CA ASP A 134 11.97 3.81 -6.65
C ASP A 134 12.43 5.13 -6.04
N LYS A 135 13.74 5.28 -5.84
CA LYS A 135 14.32 6.54 -5.32
C LYS A 135 13.96 7.72 -6.22
N LEU A 136 14.06 7.57 -7.54
CA LEU A 136 13.77 8.64 -8.49
C LEU A 136 12.26 8.99 -8.50
N MET A 137 11.37 8.00 -8.50
CA MET A 137 9.92 8.19 -8.50
C MET A 137 9.45 8.86 -7.20
N ASN A 138 9.92 8.38 -6.05
CA ASN A 138 9.60 8.98 -4.75
C ASN A 138 10.07 10.43 -4.63
N SER A 139 11.24 10.73 -5.19
CA SER A 139 11.76 12.10 -5.24
C SER A 139 10.86 12.98 -6.11
N ALA A 140 10.40 12.48 -7.26
CA ALA A 140 9.55 13.23 -8.19
C ALA A 140 8.15 13.53 -7.63
N ASP A 141 7.57 12.60 -6.88
CA ASP A 141 6.24 12.79 -6.26
C ASP A 141 6.26 13.81 -5.12
N SER A 142 7.37 13.89 -4.37
CA SER A 142 7.56 14.93 -3.35
C SER A 142 7.55 16.35 -3.93
N VAL A 143 8.08 16.53 -5.16
CA VAL A 143 8.14 17.82 -5.85
C VAL A 143 6.75 18.24 -6.37
N ARG A 144 5.96 17.29 -6.87
CA ARG A 144 4.59 17.55 -7.39
C ARG A 144 3.59 17.95 -6.29
N SER A 145 3.75 17.44 -5.07
CA SER A 145 2.94 17.83 -3.91
C SER A 145 3.15 19.31 -3.54
N CYS A 146 4.39 19.80 -3.65
CA CYS A 146 4.73 21.20 -3.35
C CYS A 146 4.15 22.19 -4.38
N SER A 147 4.04 21.80 -5.66
CA SER A 147 3.49 22.66 -6.72
C SER A 147 1.97 22.89 -6.64
N LYS A 148 1.23 22.14 -5.83
CA LYS A 148 -0.25 22.25 -5.73
C LYS A 148 -0.75 23.13 -4.57
N VAL A 149 0.14 23.73 -3.78
CA VAL A 149 -0.23 24.57 -2.63
C VAL A 149 -0.20 26.09 -2.97
N GLY A 150 -0.03 26.44 -4.24
CA GLY A 150 -0.02 27.83 -4.69
C GLY A 150 -0.84 28.04 -5.95
N ASP A 151 -2.16 28.06 -5.80
CA ASP A 151 -3.11 28.80 -6.64
C ASP A 151 -4.38 29.08 -5.83
#